data_AF-A0A379IYG1-F1
#
_entry.id   AF-A0A379IYG1-F1
#
_cell.length_a   1.000
_cell.length_b   1.000
_cell.length_c   1.000
_cell.angle_alpha   90.00
_cell.angle_beta   90.00
_cell.angle_gamma   90.00
#
_symmetry.space_group_name_H-M   'P 1'
#
loop_
_entity.id
_entity.type
_entity.pdbx_description
1 polymer ?
#
loop_
_entity_poly.entity_id
_entity_poly.type
_entity_poly.pdbx_seq_one_letter_code
_entity_poly.pdbx_strand_id
1 'polypeptide(L)'
;MIISASRRTDIPAFYSEWFVNRMREGFLLTRNPFNAHQVRRVSLRPEDVEALVFWTRNPSKIMSFLPEMDAQGYRYYFQYTITGYPRTIEKSVPNPLRAIETFIELSQQIGSDKVVWRYDPILLSNLLPLEEHKRLFSKIAGMLAGKTSRVVISFADFYKKTEKNLKQVNGLICSDITQQQDQLLELSAYMAEIAISHGMEIKSCAEAVDVTNAGVSHGKCIDDALIKDVFGLSLDGKKDSGQREACGCIKSVDIGVYNTCLHGCSYCYATFNHDAVIENQKKHDPSSPFLIGGAEGVDSFLLGDGKLQSSLF
;
A
#
# COMPACT_ATOMS: atom_id res chain seq x y z
N MET A 1 -18.40 1.93 -3.12
CA MET A 1 -17.26 2.47 -2.36
C MET A 1 -15.94 1.80 -2.77
N ILE A 2 -14.81 2.52 -2.71
CA ILE A 2 -13.47 1.92 -2.80
C ILE A 2 -12.93 1.59 -1.40
N ILE A 3 -12.41 0.38 -1.22
CA ILE A 3 -11.74 -0.05 0.01
C ILE A 3 -10.23 -0.09 -0.17
N SER A 4 -9.48 0.51 0.75
CA SER A 4 -8.02 0.44 0.82
C SER A 4 -7.61 -0.54 1.93
N ALA A 5 -6.98 -1.66 1.54
CA ALA A 5 -6.63 -2.78 2.41
C ALA A 5 -5.11 -3.06 2.45
N SER A 6 -4.25 -2.23 3.04
CA SER A 6 -4.44 -0.89 3.60
C SER A 6 -3.11 -0.13 3.54
N ARG A 7 -3.18 1.21 3.50
CA ARG A 7 -2.00 2.09 3.59
C ARG A 7 -1.28 1.99 4.95
N ARG A 8 -1.97 1.54 6.00
CA ARG A 8 -1.47 1.52 7.39
C ARG A 8 -0.95 0.17 7.84
N THR A 9 -1.33 -0.91 7.15
CA THR A 9 -0.89 -2.26 7.49
C THR A 9 -0.99 -3.19 6.30
N ASP A 10 -0.13 -4.20 6.28
CA ASP A 10 -0.09 -5.19 5.21
C ASP A 10 -1.11 -6.31 5.50
N ILE A 11 -2.38 -6.02 5.21
CA ILE A 11 -3.49 -6.96 5.38
C ILE A 11 -3.24 -8.24 4.58
N PRO A 12 -2.85 -8.19 3.29
CA PRO A 12 -2.54 -9.41 2.53
C PRO A 12 -1.45 -10.27 3.18
N ALA A 13 -0.38 -9.69 3.74
CA ALA A 13 0.70 -10.47 4.33
C ALA A 13 0.37 -11.08 5.70
N PHE A 14 -0.44 -10.40 6.52
CA PHE A 14 -0.58 -10.76 7.94
C PHE A 14 -2.01 -11.05 8.39
N TYR A 15 -3.01 -10.56 7.67
CA TYR A 15 -4.42 -10.56 8.10
C TYR A 15 -5.38 -11.04 7.00
N SER A 16 -4.89 -11.89 6.08
CA SER A 16 -5.68 -12.43 4.97
C SER A 16 -6.89 -13.24 5.43
N GLU A 17 -6.71 -14.14 6.39
CA GLU A 17 -7.81 -14.97 6.91
C GLU A 17 -8.93 -14.11 7.50
N TRP A 18 -8.56 -13.13 8.33
CA TRP A 18 -9.50 -12.16 8.86
C TRP A 18 -10.25 -11.42 7.76
N PHE A 19 -9.53 -10.88 6.77
CA PHE A 19 -10.15 -10.12 5.69
C PHE A 19 -11.14 -10.97 4.89
N VAL A 20 -10.78 -12.21 4.57
CA VAL A 20 -11.67 -13.16 3.87
C VAL A 20 -12.90 -13.51 4.71
N ASN A 21 -12.73 -13.73 6.02
CA ASN A 21 -13.88 -13.94 6.91
C ASN A 21 -14.83 -12.74 6.93
N ARG A 22 -14.29 -11.51 6.99
CA ARG A 22 -15.09 -10.27 6.93
C ARG A 22 -15.81 -10.12 5.59
N MET A 23 -15.16 -10.49 4.48
CA MET A 23 -15.76 -10.49 3.14
C MET A 23 -16.94 -11.46 3.07
N ARG A 24 -16.80 -12.68 3.59
CA ARG A 24 -17.87 -13.69 3.67
C ARG A 24 -19.03 -13.23 4.56
N GLU A 25 -18.75 -12.51 5.64
CA GLU A 25 -19.78 -11.89 6.49
C GLU A 25 -20.37 -10.59 5.89
N GLY A 26 -19.76 -10.05 4.83
CA GLY A 26 -20.23 -8.87 4.11
C GLY A 26 -19.95 -7.53 4.79
N PHE A 27 -19.20 -7.49 5.90
CA PHE A 27 -18.83 -6.24 6.57
C PHE A 27 -17.61 -6.35 7.48
N LEU A 28 -17.08 -5.20 7.89
CA LEU A 28 -16.18 -5.06 9.02
C LEU A 28 -16.46 -3.79 9.81
N LEU A 29 -15.84 -3.65 10.98
CA LEU A 29 -15.84 -2.45 11.79
C LEU A 29 -14.45 -1.81 11.82
N THR A 30 -14.43 -0.48 11.75
CA THR A 30 -13.21 0.34 11.91
C THR A 30 -13.36 1.30 13.07
N ARG A 31 -12.26 1.63 13.73
CA ARG A 31 -12.19 2.71 14.72
C ARG A 31 -11.46 3.90 14.10
N ASN A 32 -11.94 5.12 14.34
CA ASN A 32 -11.21 6.31 13.92
C ASN A 32 -9.85 6.35 14.64
N PRO A 33 -8.71 6.47 13.91
CA PRO A 33 -7.39 6.46 14.52
C PRO A 33 -7.12 7.62 15.49
N PHE A 34 -7.88 8.71 15.41
CA PHE A 34 -7.78 9.88 16.29
C PHE A 34 -8.86 9.89 17.39
N ASN A 35 -9.89 9.06 17.28
CA ASN A 35 -10.93 8.91 18.30
C ASN A 35 -11.50 7.47 18.28
N ALA A 36 -10.96 6.61 19.15
CA ALA A 36 -11.30 5.20 19.17
C ALA A 36 -12.78 4.89 19.50
N HIS A 37 -13.49 5.84 20.13
CA HIS A 37 -14.92 5.71 20.41
C HIS A 37 -15.78 5.87 19.15
N GLN A 38 -15.25 6.50 18.10
CA GLN A 38 -15.94 6.59 16.83
C GLN A 38 -15.72 5.31 16.03
N VAL A 39 -16.71 4.41 16.11
CA VAL A 39 -16.76 3.17 15.34
C VAL A 39 -17.57 3.39 14.06
N ARG A 40 -17.12 2.81 12.96
CA ARG A 40 -17.84 2.80 11.67
C ARG A 40 -17.96 1.37 11.15
N ARG A 41 -19.17 1.00 10.74
CA ARG A 41 -19.40 -0.19 9.92
C ARG A 41 -19.01 0.12 8.48
N VAL A 42 -18.31 -0.81 7.84
CA VAL A 42 -17.86 -0.75 6.45
C VAL A 42 -18.47 -1.96 5.74
N SER A 43 -19.32 -1.73 4.75
CA SER A 43 -19.83 -2.82 3.92
C SER A 43 -18.70 -3.38 3.05
N LEU A 44 -18.69 -4.70 2.93
CA LEU A 44 -17.82 -5.46 2.05
C LEU A 44 -18.62 -6.25 1.01
N ARG A 45 -19.94 -6.10 0.95
CA ARG A 45 -20.76 -6.79 -0.07
C ARG A 45 -20.36 -6.34 -1.48
N PRO A 46 -20.36 -7.23 -2.48
CA PRO A 46 -19.93 -6.91 -3.85
C PRO A 46 -20.66 -5.69 -4.45
N GLU A 47 -21.95 -5.54 -4.18
CA GLU A 47 -22.77 -4.43 -4.68
C GLU A 47 -22.45 -3.08 -4.04
N ASP A 48 -21.83 -3.07 -2.85
CA ASP A 48 -21.46 -1.85 -2.13
C ASP A 48 -19.99 -1.43 -2.41
N VAL A 49 -19.20 -2.30 -3.04
CA VAL A 49 -17.76 -2.14 -3.25
C VAL A 49 -17.44 -2.03 -4.76
N GLU A 50 -17.00 -0.87 -5.23
CA GLU A 50 -16.59 -0.71 -6.64
C GLU A 50 -15.24 -1.40 -6.91
N ALA A 51 -14.29 -1.27 -5.98
CA ALA A 51 -12.97 -1.88 -6.08
C ALA A 51 -12.30 -2.02 -4.71
N LEU A 52 -11.47 -3.06 -4.57
CA LEU A 52 -10.54 -3.25 -3.46
C LEU A 52 -9.11 -2.91 -3.93
N VAL A 53 -8.40 -2.13 -3.13
CA VAL A 53 -6.99 -1.79 -3.37
C VAL A 53 -6.14 -2.44 -2.30
N PHE A 54 -5.40 -3.48 -2.66
CA PHE A 54 -4.51 -4.18 -1.75
C PHE A 54 -3.14 -3.54 -1.71
N TRP A 55 -2.59 -3.35 -0.52
CA TRP A 55 -1.26 -2.80 -0.33
C TRP A 55 -0.41 -3.84 0.36
N THR A 56 0.68 -4.25 -0.27
CA THR A 56 1.46 -5.36 0.26
C THR A 56 2.91 -5.39 -0.18
N ARG A 57 3.73 -6.09 0.60
CA ARG A 57 5.05 -6.60 0.22
C ARG A 57 5.04 -8.13 0.07
N ASN A 58 3.95 -8.79 0.43
CA ASN A 58 3.81 -10.23 0.36
C ASN A 58 2.33 -10.66 0.22
N PRO A 59 1.81 -10.82 -1.00
CA PRO A 59 0.43 -11.26 -1.24
C PRO A 59 0.23 -12.77 -1.09
N SER A 60 1.29 -13.56 -0.85
CA SER A 60 1.22 -15.03 -0.93
C SER A 60 0.07 -15.66 -0.13
N LYS A 61 -0.29 -15.11 1.04
CA LYS A 61 -1.39 -15.65 1.86
C LYS A 61 -2.78 -15.30 1.33
N ILE A 62 -2.96 -14.20 0.61
CA ILE A 62 -4.26 -13.82 0.04
C ILE A 62 -4.51 -14.50 -1.31
N MET A 63 -3.44 -14.85 -2.04
CA MET A 63 -3.50 -15.37 -3.41
C MET A 63 -4.40 -16.60 -3.58
N SER A 64 -4.44 -17.50 -2.61
CA SER A 64 -5.31 -18.69 -2.63
C SER A 64 -6.80 -18.37 -2.56
N PHE A 65 -7.17 -17.18 -2.08
CA PHE A 65 -8.56 -16.73 -1.95
C PHE A 65 -9.03 -15.86 -3.13
N LEU A 66 -8.12 -15.43 -4.00
CA LEU A 66 -8.46 -14.59 -5.16
C LEU A 66 -9.47 -15.26 -6.12
N PRO A 67 -9.40 -16.58 -6.40
CA PRO A 67 -10.43 -17.24 -7.22
C PRO A 67 -11.83 -17.20 -6.60
N GLU A 68 -11.94 -17.26 -5.26
CA GLU A 68 -13.21 -17.10 -4.55
C GLU A 68 -13.74 -15.67 -4.72
N MET A 69 -12.86 -14.67 -4.62
CA MET A 69 -13.23 -13.27 -4.80
C MET A 69 -13.68 -12.97 -6.24
N ASP A 70 -13.00 -13.55 -7.25
CA ASP A 70 -13.38 -13.43 -8.65
C ASP A 70 -14.78 -14.04 -8.90
N ALA A 71 -15.04 -15.22 -8.34
CA ALA A 71 -16.34 -15.89 -8.45
C ALA A 71 -17.49 -15.09 -7.81
N GLN A 72 -17.18 -14.29 -6.78
CA GLN A 72 -18.13 -13.37 -6.12
C GLN A 72 -18.25 -12.01 -6.83
N GLY A 73 -17.49 -11.77 -7.90
CA GLY A 73 -17.57 -10.56 -8.71
C GLY A 73 -16.79 -9.36 -8.14
N TYR A 74 -15.87 -9.58 -7.20
CA TYR A 74 -15.03 -8.50 -6.69
C TYR A 74 -14.01 -8.04 -7.72
N ARG A 75 -13.79 -6.74 -7.74
CA ARG A 75 -12.73 -6.09 -8.55
C ARG A 75 -11.63 -5.66 -7.61
N TYR A 76 -10.39 -6.00 -7.94
CA TYR A 76 -9.27 -5.64 -7.10
C TYR A 76 -7.98 -5.52 -7.89
N TYR A 77 -7.08 -4.67 -7.39
CA TYR A 77 -5.72 -4.56 -7.89
C TYR A 77 -4.75 -4.39 -6.71
N PHE A 78 -3.48 -4.64 -6.99
CA PHE A 78 -2.42 -4.67 -5.99
C PHE A 78 -1.43 -3.52 -6.19
N GLN A 79 -1.19 -2.82 -5.09
CA GLN A 79 -0.06 -1.94 -4.86
C GLN A 79 1.05 -2.77 -4.18
N TYR A 80 1.94 -3.37 -4.98
CA TYR A 80 2.99 -4.29 -4.50
C TYR A 80 4.34 -3.56 -4.38
N THR A 81 4.80 -3.36 -3.15
CA THR A 81 6.10 -2.76 -2.87
C THR A 81 7.28 -3.74 -2.91
N ILE A 82 8.29 -3.45 -3.74
CA ILE A 82 9.60 -4.14 -3.80
C ILE A 82 10.69 -3.08 -3.95
N THR A 83 11.54 -2.92 -2.92
CA THR A 83 12.62 -1.91 -2.84
C THR A 83 14.02 -2.54 -2.95
N GLY A 84 14.19 -3.77 -2.47
CA GLY A 84 15.49 -4.44 -2.45
C GLY A 84 16.44 -3.96 -1.34
N TYR A 85 15.93 -3.29 -0.30
CA TYR A 85 16.76 -2.71 0.76
C TYR A 85 17.39 -3.75 1.69
N PRO A 86 18.49 -3.40 2.37
CA PRO A 86 19.12 -4.29 3.34
C PRO A 86 18.21 -4.55 4.54
N ARG A 87 18.35 -5.73 5.15
CA ARG A 87 17.57 -6.15 6.33
C ARG A 87 17.74 -5.24 7.56
N THR A 88 18.81 -4.47 7.62
CA THR A 88 19.01 -3.44 8.66
C THR A 88 17.94 -2.34 8.59
N ILE A 89 17.39 -2.07 7.40
CA ILE A 89 16.32 -1.10 7.16
C ILE A 89 14.96 -1.82 7.05
N GLU A 90 14.90 -2.98 6.40
CA GLU A 90 13.69 -3.77 6.19
C GLU A 90 13.81 -5.17 6.83
N LYS A 91 13.48 -5.28 8.12
CA LYS A 91 13.81 -6.46 8.94
C LYS A 91 13.13 -7.75 8.47
N SER A 92 11.82 -7.70 8.27
CA SER A 92 10.95 -8.88 8.11
C SER A 92 10.14 -8.85 6.81
N VAL A 93 10.70 -8.25 5.75
CA VAL A 93 10.15 -8.35 4.39
C VAL A 93 10.64 -9.64 3.71
N PRO A 94 9.94 -10.16 2.68
CA PRO A 94 10.46 -11.25 1.87
C PRO A 94 11.82 -10.90 1.26
N ASN A 95 12.65 -11.92 1.01
CA ASN A 95 13.86 -11.72 0.21
C ASN A 95 13.48 -11.13 -1.16
N PRO A 96 14.26 -10.19 -1.72
CA PRO A 96 13.90 -9.52 -2.98
C PRO A 96 13.60 -10.48 -4.15
N LEU A 97 14.37 -11.57 -4.30
CA LEU A 97 14.12 -12.56 -5.35
C LEU A 97 12.78 -13.27 -5.14
N ARG A 98 12.49 -13.64 -3.89
CA ARG A 98 11.20 -14.28 -3.55
C ARG A 98 10.02 -13.32 -3.71
N ALA A 99 10.21 -12.03 -3.42
CA ALA A 99 9.19 -11.00 -3.65
C ALA A 99 8.90 -10.86 -5.15
N ILE A 100 9.93 -10.88 -5.99
CA ILE A 100 9.80 -10.83 -7.44
C ILE A 100 9.10 -12.09 -7.98
N GLU A 101 9.49 -13.28 -7.53
CA GLU A 101 8.79 -14.53 -7.90
C GLU A 101 7.30 -14.45 -7.57
N THR A 102 6.97 -14.05 -6.34
CA THR A 102 5.58 -13.89 -5.89
C THR A 102 4.83 -12.83 -6.72
N PHE A 103 5.50 -11.74 -7.10
CA PHE A 103 4.93 -10.71 -7.97
C PHE A 103 4.58 -11.30 -9.34
N ILE A 104 5.49 -12.07 -9.94
CA ILE A 104 5.30 -12.71 -11.24
C ILE A 104 4.12 -13.70 -11.17
N GLU A 105 4.06 -14.52 -10.12
CA GLU A 105 2.97 -15.47 -9.87
C GLU A 105 1.62 -14.73 -9.75
N LEU A 106 1.56 -13.65 -8.96
CA LEU A 106 0.36 -12.82 -8.83
C LEU A 106 -0.06 -12.21 -10.17
N SER A 107 0.88 -11.60 -10.89
CA SER A 107 0.65 -11.00 -12.21
C SER A 107 0.09 -12.01 -13.21
N GLN A 108 0.63 -13.24 -13.22
CA GLN A 108 0.13 -14.32 -14.07
C GLN A 108 -1.28 -14.77 -13.67
N GLN A 109 -1.61 -14.73 -12.38
CA GLN A 109 -2.91 -15.14 -11.87
C GLN A 109 -4.01 -14.12 -12.21
N ILE A 110 -3.74 -12.81 -12.04
CA ILE A 110 -4.79 -11.79 -12.08
C ILE A 110 -4.71 -10.83 -13.28
N GLY A 111 -3.60 -10.83 -14.00
CA GLY A 111 -3.28 -9.88 -15.06
C GLY A 111 -2.23 -8.86 -14.62
N SER A 112 -1.32 -8.51 -15.53
CA SER A 112 -0.24 -7.54 -15.28
C SER A 112 -0.74 -6.12 -15.09
N ASP A 113 -1.90 -5.80 -15.63
CA ASP A 113 -2.62 -4.53 -15.46
C ASP A 113 -3.18 -4.34 -14.05
N LYS A 114 -3.35 -5.43 -13.28
CA LYS A 114 -3.85 -5.41 -11.89
C LYS A 114 -2.75 -5.45 -10.83
N VAL A 115 -1.47 -5.43 -11.20
CA VAL A 115 -0.35 -5.39 -10.25
C VAL A 115 0.53 -4.19 -10.54
N VAL A 116 0.49 -3.19 -9.68
CA VAL A 116 1.33 -1.99 -9.76
C VAL A 116 2.56 -2.20 -8.89
N TRP A 117 3.75 -2.11 -9.48
CA TRP A 117 4.99 -2.14 -8.71
C TRP A 117 5.20 -0.80 -8.00
N ARG A 118 5.60 -0.85 -6.73
CA ARG A 118 6.01 0.32 -5.97
C ARG A 118 7.46 0.19 -5.58
N TYR A 119 8.28 1.11 -6.08
CA TYR A 119 9.61 1.36 -5.54
C TYR A 119 9.51 2.53 -4.57
N ASP A 120 8.92 2.25 -3.41
CA ASP A 120 8.48 3.28 -2.46
C ASP A 120 8.69 2.80 -1.00
N PRO A 121 9.32 3.63 -0.14
CA PRO A 121 9.86 4.96 -0.45
C PRO A 121 11.33 4.88 -0.86
N ILE A 122 11.78 5.82 -1.68
CA ILE A 122 13.19 6.08 -1.96
C ILE A 122 13.81 6.75 -0.74
N LEU A 123 14.76 6.07 -0.09
CA LEU A 123 15.44 6.52 1.13
C LEU A 123 16.95 6.57 0.88
N LEU A 124 17.50 7.78 0.69
CA LEU A 124 18.94 7.95 0.60
C LEU A 124 19.62 7.75 1.95
N SER A 125 20.68 6.95 1.96
CA SER A 125 21.56 6.80 3.12
C SER A 125 22.96 6.34 2.71
N ASN A 126 23.87 6.26 3.67
CA ASN A 126 25.17 5.61 3.46
C ASN A 126 25.07 4.12 3.06
N LEU A 127 23.94 3.45 3.33
CA LEU A 127 23.68 2.08 2.87
C LEU A 127 22.93 2.02 1.52
N LEU A 128 22.30 3.12 1.14
CA LEU A 128 21.49 3.26 -0.07
C LEU A 128 21.86 4.58 -0.78
N PRO A 129 23.09 4.67 -1.33
CA PRO A 129 23.48 5.83 -2.12
C PRO A 129 22.71 5.86 -3.44
N LEU A 130 22.78 7.00 -4.14
CA LEU A 130 22.15 7.22 -5.45
C LEU A 130 22.38 6.04 -6.42
N GLU A 131 23.63 5.61 -6.57
CA GLU A 131 24.02 4.51 -7.47
C GLU A 131 23.43 3.16 -7.07
N GLU A 132 23.22 2.92 -5.78
CA GLU A 132 22.59 1.69 -5.31
C GLU A 132 21.09 1.69 -5.65
N HIS A 133 20.42 2.84 -5.58
CA HIS A 133 19.04 2.95 -6.08
C HIS A 133 18.95 2.72 -7.58
N LYS A 134 19.84 3.32 -8.38
CA LYS A 134 19.90 3.07 -9.83
C LYS A 134 20.06 1.58 -10.13
N ARG A 135 21.01 0.92 -9.45
CA ARG A 135 21.28 -0.52 -9.60
C ARG A 135 20.09 -1.38 -9.19
N LEU A 136 19.47 -1.11 -8.04
CA LEU A 136 18.32 -1.87 -7.54
C LEU A 136 17.10 -1.69 -8.44
N PHE A 137 16.78 -0.44 -8.80
CA PHE A 137 15.64 -0.12 -9.64
C PHE A 137 15.77 -0.79 -11.02
N SER A 138 16.91 -0.63 -11.70
CA SER A 138 17.18 -1.28 -12.99
C SER A 138 17.06 -2.80 -12.92
N LYS A 139 17.64 -3.42 -11.88
CA LYS A 139 17.54 -4.87 -11.70
C LYS A 139 16.10 -5.34 -11.50
N ILE A 140 15.34 -4.67 -10.64
CA ILE A 140 13.95 -5.07 -10.35
C ILE A 140 13.07 -4.81 -11.58
N ALA A 141 13.18 -3.64 -12.23
CA ALA A 141 12.45 -3.30 -13.44
C ALA A 141 12.64 -4.35 -14.54
N GLY A 142 13.89 -4.74 -14.80
CA GLY A 142 14.21 -5.78 -15.79
C GLY A 142 13.61 -7.14 -15.45
N MET A 143 13.56 -7.52 -14.17
CA MET A 143 12.93 -8.77 -13.73
C MET A 143 11.40 -8.75 -13.76
N LEU A 144 10.79 -7.56 -13.68
CA LEU A 144 9.34 -7.35 -13.72
C LEU A 144 8.80 -6.98 -15.11
N ALA A 145 9.67 -6.88 -16.12
CA ALA A 145 9.29 -6.52 -17.49
C ALA A 145 8.17 -7.43 -18.03
N GLY A 146 7.11 -6.82 -18.55
CA GLY A 146 5.91 -7.52 -19.05
C GLY A 146 5.02 -8.13 -17.96
N LYS A 147 5.34 -7.96 -16.68
CA LYS A 147 4.53 -8.41 -15.53
C LYS A 147 3.80 -7.29 -14.83
N THR A 148 4.09 -6.06 -15.20
CA THR A 148 3.33 -4.87 -14.84
C THR A 148 3.49 -3.83 -15.94
N SER A 149 2.52 -2.94 -16.08
CA SER A 149 2.58 -1.77 -16.96
C SER A 149 2.89 -0.48 -16.20
N ARG A 150 3.00 -0.52 -14.86
CA ARG A 150 3.14 0.70 -14.05
C ARG A 150 4.04 0.51 -12.83
N VAL A 151 4.92 1.50 -12.64
CA VAL A 151 5.70 1.68 -11.42
C VAL A 151 5.34 3.00 -10.74
N VAL A 152 5.18 2.95 -9.43
CA VAL A 152 5.01 4.12 -8.57
C VAL A 152 6.25 4.30 -7.71
N ILE A 153 6.76 5.53 -7.68
CA ILE A 153 7.85 5.95 -6.80
C ILE A 153 7.37 7.05 -5.85
N SER A 154 8.11 7.24 -4.77
CA SER A 154 7.89 8.25 -3.74
C SER A 154 9.19 8.43 -2.97
N PHE A 155 9.39 9.58 -2.35
CA PHE A 155 10.56 9.88 -1.55
C PHE A 155 10.22 9.79 -0.05
N ALA A 156 11.17 9.32 0.75
CA ALA A 156 10.92 9.06 2.16
C ALA A 156 10.63 10.35 2.94
N ASP A 157 9.48 10.43 3.59
CA ASP A 157 9.16 11.53 4.50
C ASP A 157 9.87 11.37 5.87
N PHE A 158 10.55 12.44 6.30
CA PHE A 158 11.22 12.51 7.60
C PHE A 158 10.29 13.05 8.71
N TYR A 159 9.21 12.32 9.01
CA TYR A 159 8.39 12.58 10.19
C TYR A 159 9.17 12.29 11.49
N LYS A 160 8.89 13.03 12.57
CA LYS A 160 9.51 12.80 13.90
C LYS A 160 9.56 11.32 14.34
N LYS A 161 8.50 10.57 14.02
CA LYS A 161 8.38 9.14 14.33
C LYS A 161 9.24 8.24 13.45
N THR A 162 9.37 8.54 12.15
CA THR A 162 10.22 7.78 11.23
C THR A 162 11.69 8.07 11.50
N GLU A 163 12.05 9.34 11.76
CA GLU A 163 13.40 9.74 12.18
C GLU A 163 13.87 9.01 13.43
N LYS A 164 13.00 8.87 14.44
CA LYS A 164 13.32 8.14 15.67
C LYS A 164 13.72 6.70 15.37
N ASN A 165 12.97 6.00 14.52
CA ASN A 165 13.25 4.61 14.16
C ASN A 165 14.49 4.47 13.28
N LEU A 166 14.70 5.39 12.33
CA LEU A 166 15.90 5.43 11.50
C LEU A 166 17.17 5.64 12.34
N LYS A 167 17.13 6.50 13.36
CA LYS A 167 18.24 6.73 14.31
C LYS A 167 18.59 5.49 15.15
N GLN A 168 17.68 4.52 15.28
CA GLN A 168 17.95 3.27 15.98
C GLN A 168 18.71 2.25 15.11
N VAL A 169 18.84 2.50 13.80
CA VAL A 169 19.64 1.67 12.91
C VAL A 169 21.11 2.07 13.09
N ASN A 170 21.92 1.16 13.63
CA ASN A 170 23.32 1.43 13.95
C ASN A 170 24.11 1.89 12.72
N GLY A 171 24.75 3.05 12.81
CA GLY A 171 25.60 3.62 11.75
C GLY A 171 24.84 4.12 10.51
N LEU A 172 23.50 4.22 10.56
CA LEU A 172 22.70 4.74 9.45
C LEU A 172 22.73 6.28 9.43
N ILE A 173 23.14 6.85 8.30
CA ILE A 173 23.11 8.28 8.03
C ILE A 173 22.16 8.48 6.85
N CYS A 174 21.00 9.07 7.10
CA CYS A 174 20.01 9.36 6.07
C CYS A 174 20.19 10.76 5.51
N SER A 175 19.80 10.94 4.26
CA SER A 175 19.76 12.23 3.59
C SER A 175 18.42 12.42 2.91
N ASP A 176 17.90 13.65 2.96
CA ASP A 176 16.67 13.99 2.25
C ASP A 176 17.00 14.43 0.82
N ILE A 177 16.67 13.56 -0.14
CA ILE A 177 16.90 13.84 -1.57
C ILE A 177 16.02 14.97 -2.07
N THR A 178 14.88 15.25 -1.42
CA THR A 178 14.00 16.35 -1.85
C THR A 178 14.62 17.72 -1.61
N GLN A 179 15.70 17.79 -0.80
CA GLN A 179 16.50 19.00 -0.58
C GLN A 179 17.70 19.09 -1.54
N GLN A 180 17.88 18.13 -2.43
CA GLN A 180 19.02 18.00 -3.35
C GLN A 180 18.52 17.90 -4.79
N GLN A 181 18.13 19.04 -5.36
CA GLN A 181 17.46 19.11 -6.66
C GLN A 181 18.18 18.35 -7.78
N ASP A 182 19.51 18.48 -7.87
CA ASP A 182 20.29 17.83 -8.93
C ASP A 182 20.23 16.31 -8.82
N GLN A 183 20.46 15.75 -7.62
CA GLN A 183 20.37 14.30 -7.38
C GLN A 183 18.95 13.78 -7.56
N LEU A 184 17.95 14.56 -7.13
CA LEU A 184 16.54 14.22 -7.29
C LEU A 184 16.16 14.08 -8.77
N LEU A 185 16.52 15.08 -9.58
CA LEU A 185 16.25 15.08 -11.02
C LEU A 185 17.04 13.99 -11.73
N GLU A 186 18.31 13.80 -11.37
CA GLU A 186 19.17 12.75 -11.93
C GLU A 186 18.57 11.36 -11.68
N LEU A 187 18.21 11.05 -10.43
CA LEU A 187 17.64 9.74 -10.08
C LEU A 187 16.28 9.54 -10.75
N SER A 188 15.44 10.57 -10.75
CA SER A 188 14.10 10.50 -11.35
C SER A 188 14.18 10.27 -12.85
N ALA A 189 15.08 10.98 -13.55
CA ALA A 189 15.29 10.84 -14.99
C ALA A 189 15.81 9.43 -15.34
N TYR A 190 16.78 8.94 -14.58
CA TYR A 190 17.29 7.58 -14.74
C TYR A 190 16.18 6.53 -14.53
N MET A 191 15.39 6.64 -13.46
CA MET A 191 14.29 5.71 -13.21
C MET A 191 13.21 5.77 -14.30
N ALA A 192 12.92 6.96 -14.83
CA ALA A 192 11.98 7.11 -15.93
C ALA A 192 12.45 6.43 -17.22
N GLU A 193 13.71 6.63 -17.60
CA GLU A 193 14.33 5.97 -18.76
C GLU A 193 14.26 4.44 -18.63
N ILE A 194 14.66 3.91 -17.47
CA ILE A 194 14.61 2.48 -17.19
C ILE A 194 13.18 1.95 -17.24
N ALA A 195 12.22 2.63 -16.60
CA ALA A 195 10.82 2.22 -16.60
C ALA A 195 10.28 2.13 -18.04
N ILE A 196 10.51 3.16 -18.85
CA ILE A 196 10.08 3.22 -20.25
C ILE A 196 10.72 2.09 -21.07
N SER A 197 12.03 1.85 -20.91
CA SER A 197 12.73 0.78 -21.64
C SER A 197 12.20 -0.63 -21.32
N HIS A 198 11.55 -0.81 -20.17
CA HIS A 198 10.89 -2.05 -19.75
C HIS A 198 9.36 -2.04 -19.92
N GLY A 199 8.81 -1.05 -20.62
CA GLY A 199 7.38 -0.96 -20.94
C GLY A 199 6.49 -0.55 -19.77
N MET A 200 7.04 0.17 -18.79
CA MET A 200 6.32 0.65 -17.62
C MET A 200 6.11 2.16 -17.67
N GLU A 201 4.90 2.60 -17.34
CA GLU A 201 4.63 3.98 -16.98
C GLU A 201 5.15 4.25 -15.55
N ILE A 202 5.88 5.35 -15.36
CA ILE A 202 6.35 5.79 -14.05
C ILE A 202 5.51 6.96 -13.52
N LYS A 203 5.13 6.87 -12.24
CA LYS A 203 4.39 7.93 -11.53
C LYS A 203 5.01 8.25 -10.17
N SER A 204 4.97 9.50 -9.74
CA SER A 204 5.22 9.88 -8.35
C SER A 204 3.92 9.89 -7.52
N CYS A 205 3.93 9.41 -6.28
CA CYS A 205 2.73 9.40 -5.41
C CYS A 205 2.84 10.44 -4.30
N ALA A 206 1.92 11.41 -4.30
CA ALA A 206 1.74 12.40 -3.22
C ALA A 206 2.97 13.25 -2.88
N GLU A 207 3.84 13.48 -3.87
CA GLU A 207 5.02 14.33 -3.75
C GLU A 207 4.68 15.79 -4.05
N ALA A 208 5.17 16.71 -3.22
CA ALA A 208 5.10 18.15 -3.48
C ALA A 208 6.18 18.60 -4.49
N VAL A 209 7.25 17.81 -4.63
CA VAL A 209 8.34 18.14 -5.56
C VAL A 209 7.96 17.73 -6.98
N ASP A 210 8.08 18.69 -7.90
CA ASP A 210 7.80 18.48 -9.30
C ASP A 210 9.02 17.85 -10.00
N VAL A 211 8.89 16.56 -10.32
CA VAL A 211 9.85 15.80 -11.12
C VAL A 211 9.30 15.50 -12.52
N THR A 212 8.25 16.20 -12.96
CA THR A 212 7.63 16.00 -14.29
C THR A 212 8.63 16.26 -15.41
N ASN A 213 9.51 17.25 -15.25
CA ASN A 213 10.58 17.54 -16.22
C ASN A 213 11.62 16.41 -16.34
N ALA A 214 11.66 15.48 -15.37
CA ALA A 214 12.48 14.28 -15.42
C ALA A 214 11.72 13.06 -15.98
N GLY A 215 10.53 13.25 -16.57
CA GLY A 215 9.72 12.18 -17.15
C GLY A 215 8.85 11.43 -16.14
N VAL A 216 8.80 11.87 -14.87
CA VAL A 216 7.96 11.26 -13.84
C VAL A 216 6.75 12.14 -13.57
N SER A 217 5.61 11.76 -14.16
CA SER A 217 4.35 12.47 -13.95
C SER A 217 3.73 12.18 -12.58
N HIS A 218 2.96 13.12 -12.04
CA HIS A 218 2.22 12.90 -10.81
C HIS A 218 1.12 11.85 -11.00
N GLY A 219 1.01 10.90 -10.09
CA GLY A 219 0.03 9.84 -10.14
C GLY A 219 -0.83 9.72 -8.90
N LYS A 220 -1.84 8.86 -9.00
CA LYS A 220 -2.71 8.48 -7.89
C LYS A 220 -2.39 7.03 -7.53
N CYS A 221 -2.18 6.74 -6.25
CA CYS A 221 -2.07 5.35 -5.80
C CYS A 221 -3.46 4.66 -5.76
N ILE A 222 -4.54 5.44 -5.55
CA ILE A 222 -5.92 5.03 -5.82
C ILE A 222 -6.44 5.90 -6.96
N ASP A 223 -6.42 5.32 -8.16
CA ASP A 223 -6.48 6.02 -9.44
C ASP A 223 -7.76 5.65 -10.18
N ASP A 224 -8.61 6.65 -10.42
CA ASP A 224 -9.82 6.54 -11.24
C ASP A 224 -9.48 6.16 -12.68
N ALA A 225 -8.38 6.66 -13.25
CA ALA A 225 -7.96 6.30 -14.59
C ALA A 225 -7.58 4.81 -14.66
N LEU A 226 -6.76 4.34 -13.71
CA LEU A 226 -6.41 2.91 -13.62
C LEU A 226 -7.66 2.04 -13.44
N ILE A 227 -8.58 2.42 -12.54
CA ILE A 227 -9.80 1.67 -12.30
C ILE A 227 -10.68 1.60 -13.55
N LYS A 228 -10.74 2.69 -14.32
CA LYS A 228 -11.44 2.73 -15.60
C LYS A 228 -10.78 1.82 -16.63
N ASP A 229 -9.46 1.87 -16.75
CA ASP A 229 -8.71 1.10 -17.75
C ASP A 229 -8.78 -0.41 -17.47
N VAL A 230 -8.64 -0.79 -16.20
CA VAL A 230 -8.60 -2.20 -15.77
C VAL A 230 -10.00 -2.82 -15.65
N PHE A 231 -11.00 -2.05 -15.19
CA PHE A 231 -12.33 -2.60 -14.88
C PHE A 231 -13.48 -2.02 -15.70
N GLY A 232 -13.24 -1.04 -16.58
CA GLY A 232 -14.28 -0.34 -17.33
C GLY A 232 -15.17 0.55 -16.47
N LEU A 233 -14.77 0.85 -15.22
CA LEU A 233 -15.57 1.62 -14.27
C LEU A 233 -15.24 3.11 -14.37
N SER A 234 -16.20 3.91 -14.83
CA SER A 234 -16.10 5.37 -14.76
C SER A 234 -16.63 5.86 -13.42
N LEU A 235 -15.73 6.31 -12.56
CA LEU A 235 -16.07 6.84 -11.24
C LEU A 235 -16.03 8.38 -11.28
N ASP A 236 -17.02 9.04 -10.69
CA ASP A 236 -16.95 10.49 -10.40
C ASP A 236 -16.11 10.74 -9.14
N GLY A 237 -14.83 10.35 -9.25
CA GLY A 237 -13.91 10.27 -8.12
C GLY A 237 -13.48 11.63 -7.61
N LYS A 238 -14.12 12.13 -6.56
CA LYS A 238 -13.60 13.30 -5.83
C LYS A 238 -12.30 12.96 -5.12
N LYS A 239 -11.36 13.90 -5.09
CA LYS A 239 -10.13 13.82 -4.28
C LYS A 239 -10.49 13.48 -2.83
N ASP A 240 -9.77 12.54 -2.24
CA ASP A 240 -9.89 12.23 -0.83
C ASP A 240 -9.36 13.41 0.02
N SER A 241 -10.27 14.10 0.71
CA SER A 241 -9.94 15.22 1.59
C SER A 241 -9.15 14.80 2.83
N GLY A 242 -9.12 13.51 3.15
CA GLY A 242 -8.30 12.96 4.23
C GLY A 242 -6.83 12.70 3.85
N GLN A 243 -6.46 12.88 2.58
CA GLN A 243 -5.08 12.75 2.12
C GLN A 243 -4.36 14.09 2.05
N ARG A 244 -3.02 14.01 1.96
CA ARG A 244 -2.13 15.16 1.74
C ARG A 244 -2.64 16.05 0.61
N GLU A 245 -2.32 17.35 0.68
CA GLU A 245 -2.72 18.32 -0.33
C GLU A 245 -2.25 17.91 -1.73
N ALA A 246 -0.97 17.56 -1.86
CA ALA A 246 -0.38 17.04 -3.09
C ALA A 246 -0.89 15.66 -3.52
N CYS A 247 -1.66 14.93 -2.69
CA CYS A 247 -2.15 13.60 -3.06
C CYS A 247 -3.43 13.69 -3.89
N GLY A 248 -3.35 13.25 -5.15
CA GLY A 248 -4.51 13.21 -6.06
C GLY A 248 -5.46 12.01 -5.90
N CYS A 249 -5.20 11.08 -4.97
CA CYS A 249 -6.01 9.87 -4.83
C CYS A 249 -7.49 10.19 -4.63
N ILE A 250 -8.36 9.41 -5.28
CA ILE A 250 -9.81 9.51 -5.08
C ILE A 250 -10.22 8.94 -3.72
N LYS A 251 -11.40 9.36 -3.25
CA LYS A 251 -11.98 8.96 -1.95
C LYS A 251 -12.04 7.44 -1.80
N SER A 252 -11.55 6.94 -0.67
CA SER A 252 -11.55 5.53 -0.30
C SER A 252 -11.72 5.37 1.20
N VAL A 253 -12.12 4.17 1.65
CA VAL A 253 -12.14 3.81 3.07
C VAL A 253 -10.95 2.91 3.37
N ASP A 254 -10.01 3.42 4.17
CA ASP A 254 -8.88 2.63 4.65
C ASP A 254 -9.28 1.81 5.88
N ILE A 255 -9.09 0.50 5.80
CA ILE A 255 -9.54 -0.46 6.83
C ILE A 255 -8.40 -0.94 7.74
N GLY A 256 -7.20 -0.38 7.60
CA GLY A 256 -6.06 -0.79 8.42
C GLY A 256 -5.86 0.07 9.67
N VAL A 257 -5.00 -0.46 10.55
CA VAL A 257 -4.71 0.10 11.87
C VAL A 257 -3.22 0.33 12.01
N TYR A 258 -2.82 1.48 12.56
CA TYR A 258 -1.42 1.80 12.88
C TYR A 258 -0.82 0.78 13.85
N ASN A 259 0.51 0.58 13.78
CA ASN A 259 1.25 -0.35 14.63
C ASN A 259 0.67 -1.76 14.61
N THR A 260 0.36 -2.29 13.41
CA THR A 260 -0.05 -3.70 13.23
C THR A 260 0.79 -4.42 12.16
N CYS A 261 1.47 -3.70 11.28
CA CYS A 261 2.32 -4.33 10.27
C CYS A 261 3.61 -4.89 10.89
N LEU A 262 3.88 -6.17 10.62
CA LEU A 262 4.98 -6.95 11.20
C LEU A 262 6.29 -6.89 10.37
N HIS A 263 6.32 -6.17 9.24
CA HIS A 263 7.51 -6.07 8.40
C HIS A 263 8.71 -5.35 9.06
N GLY A 264 8.46 -4.47 10.02
CA GLY A 264 9.52 -3.81 10.79
C GLY A 264 10.43 -2.88 9.96
N CYS A 265 9.88 -2.20 8.95
CA CYS A 265 10.63 -1.23 8.15
C CYS A 265 10.93 0.04 8.97
N SER A 266 12.20 0.45 9.06
CA SER A 266 12.62 1.56 9.92
C SER A 266 12.09 2.93 9.49
N TYR A 267 11.74 3.10 8.21
CA TYR A 267 11.14 4.33 7.65
C TYR A 267 9.60 4.34 7.71
N CYS A 268 8.96 3.32 8.29
CA CYS A 268 7.50 3.19 8.21
C CYS A 268 6.77 4.27 9.03
N TYR A 269 5.99 5.12 8.36
CA TYR A 269 5.15 6.10 9.06
C TYR A 269 3.98 5.43 9.81
N ALA A 270 3.59 4.21 9.42
CA ALA A 270 2.43 3.52 9.98
C ALA A 270 2.78 2.60 11.17
N THR A 271 4.04 2.19 11.28
CA THR A 271 4.55 1.35 12.37
C THR A 271 5.70 2.09 13.05
N PHE A 272 5.37 2.78 14.15
CA PHE A 272 6.31 3.62 14.90
C PHE A 272 6.58 3.14 16.32
N ASN A 273 5.90 2.08 16.77
CA ASN A 273 6.14 1.45 18.06
C ASN A 273 6.11 -0.08 17.88
N HIS A 274 7.27 -0.73 18.03
CA HIS A 274 7.40 -2.17 17.83
C HIS A 274 6.70 -2.98 18.91
N ASP A 275 6.81 -2.59 20.18
CA ASP A 275 6.14 -3.29 21.28
C ASP A 275 4.62 -3.27 21.09
N ALA A 276 4.07 -2.13 20.63
CA ALA A 276 2.65 -2.02 20.29
C ALA A 276 2.23 -2.95 19.14
N VAL A 277 3.10 -3.20 18.15
CA VAL A 277 2.84 -4.19 17.08
C VAL A 277 2.70 -5.59 17.66
N ILE A 278 3.62 -5.99 18.52
CA ILE A 278 3.61 -7.32 19.14
C ILE A 278 2.35 -7.49 20.01
N GLU A 279 2.01 -6.47 20.81
CA GLU A 279 0.79 -6.51 21.63
C GLU A 279 -0.50 -6.50 20.80
N ASN A 280 -0.53 -5.75 19.69
CA ASN A 280 -1.67 -5.76 18.78
C ASN A 280 -1.82 -7.10 18.06
N GLN A 281 -0.71 -7.72 17.64
CA GLN A 281 -0.74 -9.04 17.02
C GLN A 281 -1.36 -10.09 17.94
N LYS A 282 -1.06 -10.06 19.24
CA LYS A 282 -1.67 -10.96 20.24
C LYS A 282 -3.17 -10.75 20.43
N LYS A 283 -3.67 -9.54 20.13
CA LYS A 283 -5.09 -9.16 20.22
C LYS A 283 -5.85 -9.38 18.91
N HIS A 284 -5.18 -9.86 17.87
CA HIS A 284 -5.83 -10.15 16.60
C HIS A 284 -6.66 -11.43 16.73
N ASP A 285 -7.90 -11.37 16.28
CA ASP A 285 -8.80 -12.51 16.17
C ASP A 285 -9.41 -12.51 14.75
N PRO A 286 -9.16 -13.54 13.92
CA PRO A 286 -9.71 -13.62 12.57
C PRO A 286 -11.24 -13.64 12.48
N SER A 287 -11.95 -13.92 13.58
CA SER A 287 -13.41 -13.89 13.68
C SER A 287 -13.97 -12.54 14.16
N SER A 288 -13.11 -11.64 14.64
CA SER A 288 -13.54 -10.33 15.12
C SER A 288 -13.99 -9.42 13.96
N PRO A 289 -15.05 -8.62 14.14
CA PRO A 289 -15.40 -7.59 13.16
C PRO A 289 -14.35 -6.48 13.05
N PHE A 290 -13.42 -6.36 14.00
CA PHE A 290 -12.28 -5.45 13.92
C PHE A 290 -11.00 -6.17 13.54
N LEU A 291 -10.07 -5.43 12.93
CA LEU A 291 -8.71 -5.95 12.74
C LEU A 291 -8.02 -6.26 14.08
N ILE A 292 -8.25 -5.46 15.12
CA ILE A 292 -7.65 -5.62 16.46
C ILE A 292 -8.72 -5.40 17.54
N GLY A 293 -8.76 -6.32 18.53
CA GLY A 293 -9.73 -6.31 19.62
C GLY A 293 -11.09 -6.86 19.21
N GLY A 294 -12.02 -6.94 20.17
CA GLY A 294 -13.36 -7.48 19.97
C GLY A 294 -14.47 -6.43 19.82
N ALA A 295 -15.70 -6.92 19.83
CA ALA A 295 -16.93 -6.15 19.71
C ALA A 295 -17.56 -5.79 21.07
N GLU A 296 -16.83 -5.98 22.18
CA GLU A 296 -17.33 -5.66 23.51
C GLU A 296 -17.68 -4.17 23.62
N GLY A 297 -18.92 -3.87 24.02
CA GLY A 297 -19.42 -2.51 24.17
C GLY A 297 -19.67 -1.77 22.85
N VAL A 298 -19.62 -2.45 21.70
CA VAL A 298 -20.06 -1.88 20.43
C VAL A 298 -21.57 -1.85 20.36
N ASP A 299 -22.13 -0.76 19.83
CA ASP A 299 -23.55 -0.63 19.56
C ASP A 299 -24.04 -1.80 18.69
N SER A 300 -25.03 -2.54 19.18
CA SER A 300 -25.68 -3.66 18.48
C SER A 300 -26.17 -3.29 17.07
N PHE A 301 -26.53 -2.02 16.84
CA PHE A 301 -26.93 -1.53 15.53
C PHE A 301 -25.81 -1.63 14.48
N LEU A 302 -24.55 -1.48 14.90
CA LEU A 302 -23.37 -1.63 14.03
C LEU A 302 -23.03 -3.09 13.74
N LEU A 303 -23.55 -4.04 14.54
CA LEU A 303 -23.34 -5.47 14.38
C LEU A 303 -24.45 -6.12 13.53
N GLY A 304 -25.65 -5.55 13.53
CA GLY A 304 -26.79 -6.02 12.73
C GLY A 304 -26.72 -5.68 11.23
N ASP A 305 -27.68 -6.20 10.46
CA ASP A 305 -27.72 -6.16 8.99
C ASP A 305 -28.18 -4.84 8.36
N GLY A 306 -28.34 -3.79 9.17
CA GLY A 306 -28.87 -2.50 8.73
C GLY A 306 -27.99 -1.86 7.64
N LYS A 307 -28.61 -1.42 6.53
CA LYS A 307 -27.97 -0.52 5.55
C LYS A 307 -27.66 0.83 6.23
N LEU A 308 -26.48 0.90 6.82
CA LEU A 308 -25.94 2.09 7.50
C LEU A 308 -25.16 3.01 6.57
N GLN A 309 -24.96 2.62 5.32
CA GLN A 309 -24.08 3.33 4.39
C GLN A 309 -24.90 3.82 3.19
N SER A 310 -25.03 5.14 3.10
CA SER A 310 -25.36 5.79 1.83
C SER A 310 -24.16 5.70 0.90
N SER A 311 -24.43 5.67 -0.41
CA SER A 311 -23.42 5.85 -1.46
C SER A 311 -22.44 6.97 -1.06
N LEU A 312 -21.14 6.72 -1.22
CA LEU A 312 -20.11 7.75 -1.01
C LEU A 312 -20.14 8.86 -2.09
N PHE A 313 -21.00 8.66 -3.10
CA PHE A 313 -21.32 9.54 -4.22
C PHE A 313 -22.76 10.04 -4.09
#